data_AF-A0A3M4AS74-F1
#
_entry.id   AF-A0A3M4AS74-F1
#
_cell.length_a   1.000
_cell.length_b   1.000
_cell.length_c   1.000
_cell.angle_alpha   90.00
_cell.angle_beta   90.00
_cell.angle_gamma   90.00
#
_symmetry.space_group_name_H-M   'P 1'
#
loop_
_entity.id
_entity.type
_entity.pdbx_description
1 polymer ?
#
loop_
_entity_poly.entity_id
_entity_poly.type
_entity_poly.pdbx_seq_one_letter_code
_entity_poly.pdbx_strand_id
1 'polypeptide(L)'
;MASYRKRSGGWRAEVVKLGIRDSQTFATKAAAVAWATHREAEILAGSGKPKAGNQMTLSDALRRYKRDVSTTKAGQRWEELRLDKMDNEMTFVGELIGNITADQIAEWRDLRLKKVSSPSVRRDMTLLSSVFEIAKREWKCCTINPVREVKRPSNGRPRDRRVSLSEVSALTTRLGFIEGVAPVTLQQELAYAFLLALETAMRQGEILGLKVKDVLIKDRYVRLEMTKNGESRNVPLTRRAGELLEVLVGERSGDSHVFRLSSASADAMFRKIRDELHIVDLHFHDTRHEATTRLARKVDVLDLARITGHKDPRSLMVYYNATATEMAARLD
;
A
#
# COMPACT_ATOMS: atom_id res chain seq x y z
N MET A 1 33.54 2.59 -34.34
CA MET A 1 34.01 3.01 -35.67
C MET A 1 33.47 2.04 -36.68
N ALA A 2 32.86 2.53 -37.76
CA ALA A 2 32.38 1.70 -38.85
C ALA A 2 33.52 0.93 -39.53
N SER A 3 33.27 -0.32 -39.91
CA SER A 3 34.19 -1.15 -40.69
C SER A 3 33.68 -1.36 -42.11
N TYR A 4 34.61 -1.39 -43.08
CA TYR A 4 34.28 -1.51 -44.50
C TYR A 4 34.98 -2.73 -45.10
N ARG A 5 34.24 -3.59 -45.80
CA ARG A 5 34.78 -4.78 -46.47
C ARG A 5 34.39 -4.82 -47.94
N LYS A 6 35.35 -5.09 -48.83
CA LYS A 6 35.10 -5.30 -50.26
C LYS A 6 34.58 -6.73 -50.49
N ARG A 7 33.52 -6.88 -51.27
CA ARG A 7 32.92 -8.16 -51.70
C ARG A 7 32.71 -8.18 -53.21
N SER A 8 32.44 -9.37 -53.78
CA SER A 8 32.25 -9.59 -55.23
C SER A 8 31.09 -8.79 -55.86
N GLY A 9 30.25 -8.13 -55.06
CA GLY A 9 29.15 -7.28 -55.52
C GLY A 9 29.17 -5.84 -54.96
N GLY A 10 30.30 -5.37 -54.39
CA GLY A 10 30.43 -4.00 -53.88
C GLY A 10 31.15 -3.88 -52.54
N TRP A 11 30.85 -2.81 -51.80
CA TRP A 11 31.40 -2.46 -50.50
C TRP A 11 30.35 -2.64 -49.41
N ARG A 12 30.62 -3.51 -48.43
CA ARG A 12 29.79 -3.66 -47.23
C ARG A 12 30.30 -2.73 -46.14
N ALA A 13 29.43 -1.85 -45.65
CA ALA A 13 29.64 -1.09 -44.42
C ALA A 13 28.97 -1.80 -43.25
N GLU A 14 29.67 -1.85 -42.11
CA GLU A 14 29.19 -2.39 -40.85
C GLU A 14 29.37 -1.32 -39.77
N VAL A 15 28.27 -0.92 -39.12
CA VAL A 15 28.26 0.09 -38.05
C VAL A 15 27.94 -0.58 -36.73
N VAL A 16 28.75 -0.28 -35.72
CA VAL A 16 28.51 -0.69 -34.33
C VAL A 16 28.64 0.53 -33.44
N LYS A 17 27.52 1.00 -32.89
CA LYS A 17 27.47 2.17 -32.01
C LYS A 17 26.34 2.02 -30.99
N LEU A 18 26.63 2.31 -29.72
CA LEU A 18 25.68 2.20 -28.60
C LEU A 18 24.94 0.84 -28.52
N GLY A 19 25.64 -0.26 -28.79
CA GLY A 19 25.08 -1.62 -28.75
C GLY A 19 24.23 -2.03 -29.97
N ILE A 20 23.92 -1.11 -30.88
CA ILE A 20 23.20 -1.37 -32.13
C ILE A 20 24.20 -1.74 -33.22
N ARG A 21 23.94 -2.85 -33.93
CA ARG A 21 24.73 -3.33 -35.07
C ARG A 21 23.89 -3.29 -36.33
N ASP A 22 24.40 -2.62 -37.37
CA ASP A 22 23.71 -2.51 -38.66
C ASP A 22 24.72 -2.66 -39.81
N SER A 23 24.29 -3.20 -40.94
CA SER A 23 25.17 -3.38 -42.09
C SER A 23 24.44 -3.33 -43.41
N GLN A 24 25.05 -2.67 -44.40
CA GLN A 24 24.49 -2.57 -45.75
C GLN A 24 25.60 -2.61 -46.81
N THR A 25 25.25 -3.05 -48.03
CA THR A 25 26.20 -3.17 -49.15
C THR A 25 25.86 -2.15 -50.23
N PHE A 26 26.90 -1.50 -50.77
CA PHE A 26 26.80 -0.43 -51.75
C PHE A 26 27.73 -0.68 -52.94
N ALA A 27 27.42 -0.13 -54.11
CA ALA A 27 28.26 -0.28 -55.29
C ALA A 27 29.65 0.36 -55.12
N THR A 28 29.74 1.49 -54.40
CA THR A 28 31.00 2.25 -54.22
C THR A 28 31.39 2.40 -52.75
N LYS A 29 32.69 2.54 -52.48
CA LYS A 29 33.21 2.80 -51.13
C LYS A 29 32.70 4.13 -50.57
N ALA A 30 32.59 5.15 -51.42
CA ALA A 30 32.10 6.48 -51.03
C ALA A 30 30.65 6.43 -50.54
N ALA A 31 29.76 5.70 -51.23
CA ALA A 31 28.38 5.51 -50.79
C ALA A 31 28.31 4.74 -49.46
N ALA A 32 29.16 3.72 -49.28
CA ALA A 32 29.24 2.97 -48.03
C ALA A 32 29.68 3.84 -46.85
N VAL A 33 30.64 4.75 -47.06
CA VAL A 33 31.10 5.71 -46.04
C VAL A 33 30.02 6.74 -45.74
N ALA A 34 29.39 7.33 -46.75
CA ALA A 34 28.33 8.31 -46.56
C ALA A 34 27.14 7.73 -45.77
N TRP A 35 26.73 6.51 -46.11
CA TRP A 35 25.69 5.80 -45.37
C TRP A 35 26.11 5.51 -43.93
N ALA A 36 27.33 5.00 -43.70
CA ALA A 36 27.80 4.69 -42.35
C ALA A 36 27.85 5.95 -41.46
N THR A 37 28.30 7.09 -41.99
CA THR A 37 28.30 8.38 -41.28
C THR A 37 26.89 8.84 -40.96
N HIS A 38 25.95 8.77 -41.91
CA HIS A 38 24.55 9.12 -41.68
C HIS A 38 23.91 8.20 -40.64
N ARG A 39 24.19 6.89 -40.71
CA ARG A 39 23.64 5.89 -39.79
C ARG A 39 24.22 6.00 -38.38
N GLU A 40 25.52 6.27 -38.25
CA GLU A 40 26.12 6.58 -36.94
C GLU A 40 25.51 7.85 -36.34
N ALA A 41 25.28 8.89 -37.15
CA ALA A 41 24.60 10.11 -36.71
C ALA A 41 23.13 9.85 -36.32
N GLU A 42 22.41 9.01 -37.05
CA GLU A 42 21.05 8.57 -36.69
C GLU A 42 21.02 7.75 -35.39
N ILE A 43 22.00 6.87 -35.16
CA ILE A 43 22.08 6.08 -33.92
C ILE A 43 22.39 7.00 -32.73
N LEU A 44 23.27 7.98 -32.90
CA LEU A 44 23.58 9.00 -31.90
C LEU A 44 22.40 9.97 -31.65
N ALA A 45 21.67 10.34 -32.70
CA ALA A 45 20.46 11.17 -32.60
C ALA A 45 19.27 10.39 -32.04
N GLY A 46 19.19 9.09 -32.35
CA GLY A 46 18.14 8.16 -31.93
C GLY A 46 18.32 7.60 -30.52
N SER A 47 19.53 7.68 -29.94
CA SER A 47 19.77 7.32 -28.54
C SER A 47 19.19 8.32 -27.52
N GLY A 48 18.63 9.44 -27.99
CA GLY A 48 17.96 10.45 -27.15
C GLY A 48 16.49 10.68 -27.48
N LYS A 49 15.89 10.00 -28.46
CA LYS A 49 14.47 10.15 -28.80
C LYS A 49 13.84 8.79 -29.10
N PRO A 50 12.91 8.29 -28.26
CA PRO A 50 12.17 7.08 -28.59
C PRO A 50 11.40 7.29 -29.91
N LYS A 51 11.68 6.46 -30.92
CA LYS A 51 10.89 6.38 -32.14
C LYS A 51 9.48 5.91 -31.79
N ALA A 52 8.52 6.81 -31.98
CA ALA A 52 7.07 6.61 -32.10
C ALA A 52 6.47 5.41 -31.35
N GLY A 53 6.06 5.65 -30.11
CA GLY A 53 5.06 4.86 -29.41
C GLY A 53 4.17 5.81 -28.61
N ASN A 54 3.15 6.39 -29.25
CA ASN A 54 2.14 7.29 -28.66
C ASN A 54 2.67 8.65 -28.12
N GLN A 55 2.10 9.76 -28.61
CA GLN A 55 2.34 11.12 -28.07
C GLN A 55 1.62 11.31 -26.73
N MET A 56 1.87 10.43 -25.77
CA MET A 56 1.23 10.46 -24.46
C MET A 56 2.05 11.33 -23.51
N THR A 57 1.43 12.39 -22.98
CA THR A 57 2.02 13.16 -21.88
C THR A 57 1.95 12.37 -20.57
N LEU A 58 2.71 12.78 -19.56
CA LEU A 58 2.56 12.22 -18.21
C LEU A 58 1.13 12.45 -17.68
N SER A 59 0.52 13.62 -17.95
CA SER A 59 -0.86 13.91 -17.60
C SER A 59 -1.84 12.90 -18.20
N ASP A 60 -1.71 12.62 -19.50
CA ASP A 60 -2.53 11.62 -20.19
C ASP A 60 -2.35 10.23 -19.58
N ALA A 61 -1.11 9.86 -19.24
CA ALA A 61 -0.80 8.58 -18.61
C ALA A 61 -1.43 8.45 -17.21
N LEU A 62 -1.39 9.51 -16.39
CA LEU A 62 -2.03 9.54 -15.08
C LEU A 62 -3.55 9.38 -15.20
N ARG A 63 -4.18 10.13 -16.12
CA ARG A 63 -5.63 10.06 -16.39
C ARG A 63 -6.05 8.72 -16.94
N ARG A 64 -5.27 8.16 -17.86
CA ARG A 64 -5.50 6.81 -18.40
C ARG A 64 -5.39 5.74 -17.31
N TYR A 65 -4.34 5.81 -16.48
CA TYR A 65 -4.18 4.87 -15.36
C TYR A 65 -5.36 4.95 -14.39
N LYS A 66 -5.80 6.18 -14.08
CA LYS A 66 -6.96 6.44 -13.23
C LYS A 66 -8.21 5.72 -13.75
N ARG A 67 -8.50 5.85 -15.04
CA ARG A 67 -9.67 5.26 -15.71
C ARG A 67 -9.57 3.73 -15.85
N ASP A 68 -8.43 3.24 -16.34
CA ASP A 68 -8.29 1.86 -16.81
C ASP A 68 -7.83 0.89 -15.70
N VAL A 69 -7.13 1.39 -14.68
CA VAL A 69 -6.41 0.54 -13.70
C VAL A 69 -6.86 0.81 -12.27
N SER A 70 -7.01 2.07 -11.86
CA SER A 70 -7.42 2.36 -10.48
C SER A 70 -8.86 1.90 -10.19
N THR A 71 -9.73 1.86 -11.20
CA THR A 71 -11.12 1.38 -11.12
C THR A 71 -11.25 -0.10 -10.73
N THR A 72 -10.22 -0.92 -10.99
CA THR A 72 -10.25 -2.35 -10.66
C THR A 72 -9.77 -2.65 -9.22
N LYS A 73 -9.36 -1.62 -8.46
CA LYS A 73 -8.76 -1.79 -7.14
C LYS A 73 -9.68 -1.35 -6.03
N ALA A 74 -9.68 -2.11 -4.93
CA ALA A 74 -10.39 -1.74 -3.69
C ALA A 74 -9.98 -0.38 -3.11
N GLY A 75 -8.78 0.12 -3.46
CA GLY A 75 -8.26 1.42 -3.05
C GLY A 75 -8.54 2.57 -4.03
N GLN A 76 -9.40 2.39 -5.04
CA GLN A 76 -9.65 3.31 -6.16
C GLN A 76 -9.66 4.79 -5.72
N ARG A 77 -10.61 5.19 -4.88
CA ARG A 77 -10.77 6.59 -4.43
C ARG A 77 -9.47 7.24 -3.96
N TRP A 78 -8.64 6.51 -3.22
CA TRP A 78 -7.39 7.04 -2.70
C TRP A 78 -6.24 7.04 -3.71
N GLU A 79 -6.28 6.17 -4.71
CA GLU A 79 -5.38 6.27 -5.86
C GLU A 79 -5.77 7.46 -6.74
N GLU A 80 -7.06 7.62 -7.05
CA GLU A 80 -7.58 8.73 -7.87
C GLU A 80 -7.19 10.09 -7.29
N LEU A 81 -7.44 10.32 -5.99
CA LEU A 81 -7.06 11.57 -5.33
C LEU A 81 -5.55 11.86 -5.39
N ARG A 82 -4.71 10.82 -5.37
CA ARG A 82 -3.25 10.98 -5.50
C ARG A 82 -2.85 11.27 -6.94
N LEU A 83 -3.46 10.59 -7.91
CA LEU A 83 -3.23 10.84 -9.34
C LEU A 83 -3.63 12.26 -9.72
N ASP A 84 -4.81 12.72 -9.29
CA ASP A 84 -5.28 14.09 -9.52
C ASP A 84 -4.33 15.11 -8.87
N LYS A 85 -3.85 14.83 -7.66
CA LYS A 85 -2.87 15.67 -6.99
C LYS A 85 -1.54 15.72 -7.75
N MET A 86 -1.06 14.60 -8.26
CA MET A 86 0.15 14.55 -9.09
C MET A 86 -0.04 15.35 -10.39
N ASP A 87 -1.17 15.15 -11.07
CA ASP A 87 -1.53 15.86 -12.31
C ASP A 87 -1.56 17.38 -12.11
N ASN A 88 -2.05 17.84 -10.96
CA ASN A 88 -2.17 19.26 -10.65
C ASN A 88 -0.89 19.91 -10.10
N GLU A 89 -0.03 19.16 -9.38
CA GLU A 89 1.11 19.75 -8.65
C GLU A 89 2.47 19.53 -9.32
N MET A 90 2.63 18.54 -10.20
CA MET A 90 3.91 18.30 -10.89
C MET A 90 4.09 19.30 -12.04
N THR A 91 5.28 19.89 -12.12
CA THR A 91 5.60 20.91 -13.15
C THR A 91 5.81 20.33 -14.55
N PHE A 92 6.13 19.04 -14.65
CA PHE A 92 6.49 18.35 -15.90
C PHE A 92 5.40 17.41 -16.44
N VAL A 93 4.15 17.49 -15.93
CA VAL A 93 3.07 16.59 -16.39
C VAL A 93 2.70 16.76 -17.85
N GLY A 94 2.92 17.95 -18.42
CA GLY A 94 2.68 18.22 -19.84
C GLY A 94 3.75 17.66 -20.77
N GLU A 95 4.88 17.18 -20.24
CA GLU A 95 5.92 16.56 -21.05
C GLU A 95 5.54 15.13 -21.45
N LEU A 96 6.11 14.65 -22.56
CA LEU A 96 5.94 13.27 -22.98
C LEU A 96 6.46 12.32 -21.92
N ILE A 97 5.68 11.30 -21.56
CA ILE A 97 6.05 10.34 -20.50
C ILE A 97 7.38 9.64 -20.80
N GLY A 98 7.69 9.42 -22.08
CA GLY A 98 8.96 8.84 -22.53
C GLY A 98 10.19 9.73 -22.33
N ASN A 99 10.02 11.03 -22.08
CA ASN A 99 11.10 12.00 -21.88
C ASN A 99 11.35 12.34 -20.40
N ILE A 100 10.49 11.88 -19.49
CA ILE A 100 10.65 12.16 -18.06
C ILE A 100 11.92 11.50 -17.52
N THR A 101 12.75 12.29 -16.86
CA THR A 101 14.06 11.88 -16.33
C THR A 101 14.00 11.49 -14.86
N ALA A 102 15.01 10.74 -14.39
CA ALA A 102 15.16 10.43 -12.97
C ALA A 102 15.38 11.70 -12.12
N ASP A 103 16.05 12.72 -12.66
CA ASP A 103 16.32 13.97 -11.97
C ASP A 103 15.03 14.76 -11.68
N GLN A 104 14.11 14.85 -12.66
CA GLN A 104 12.78 15.43 -12.44
C GLN A 104 11.99 14.71 -11.34
N ILE A 105 12.05 13.37 -11.30
CA ILE A 105 11.40 12.59 -10.24
C ILE A 105 12.07 12.83 -8.88
N ALA A 106 13.39 12.95 -8.83
CA ALA A 106 14.14 13.23 -7.61
C ALA A 106 13.81 14.63 -7.05
N GLU A 107 13.77 15.65 -7.91
CA GLU A 107 13.39 17.01 -7.54
C GLU A 107 11.95 17.04 -7.00
N TRP A 108 11.00 16.39 -7.69
CA TRP A 108 9.63 16.27 -7.21
C TRP A 108 9.55 15.58 -5.84
N ARG A 109 10.28 14.47 -5.64
CA ARG A 109 10.35 13.77 -4.35
C ARG A 109 10.81 14.72 -3.25
N ASP A 110 11.86 15.50 -3.49
CA ASP A 110 12.46 16.39 -2.49
C ASP A 110 11.55 17.58 -2.18
N LEU A 111 10.85 18.13 -3.17
CA LEU A 111 9.80 19.13 -2.97
C LEU A 111 8.63 18.56 -2.15
N ARG A 112 8.22 17.30 -2.39
CA ARG A 112 7.16 16.63 -1.62
C ARG A 112 7.59 16.38 -0.18
N LEU A 113 8.85 16.01 0.06
CA LEU A 113 9.39 15.79 1.42
C LEU A 113 9.36 17.04 2.29
N LYS A 114 9.36 18.25 1.70
CA LYS A 114 9.16 19.51 2.44
C LYS A 114 7.72 19.73 2.90
N LYS A 115 6.74 19.04 2.30
CA LYS A 115 5.31 19.23 2.55
C LYS A 115 4.66 18.09 3.32
N VAL A 116 5.16 16.86 3.19
CA VAL A 116 4.54 15.67 3.77
C VAL A 116 5.58 14.69 4.32
N SER A 117 5.12 13.78 5.18
CA SER A 117 5.96 12.74 5.75
C SER A 117 6.53 11.76 4.73
N SER A 118 7.70 11.19 5.01
CA SER A 118 8.39 10.24 4.13
C SER A 118 7.52 9.03 3.70
N PRO A 119 6.70 8.40 4.57
CA PRO A 119 5.80 7.33 4.14
C PRO A 119 4.76 7.78 3.12
N SER A 120 4.32 9.04 3.17
CA SER A 120 3.37 9.60 2.20
C SER A 120 4.02 9.74 0.82
N VAL A 121 5.23 10.31 0.76
CA VAL A 121 6.01 10.40 -0.48
C VAL A 121 6.31 9.01 -1.06
N ARG A 122 6.61 8.02 -0.22
CA ARG A 122 6.82 6.65 -0.70
C ARG A 122 5.59 6.04 -1.36
N ARG A 123 4.39 6.27 -0.81
CA ARG A 123 3.14 5.80 -1.44
C ARG A 123 2.93 6.47 -2.79
N ASP A 124 3.16 7.77 -2.86
CA ASP A 124 3.07 8.54 -4.10
C ASP A 124 4.07 7.98 -5.15
N MET A 125 5.34 7.75 -4.78
CA MET A 125 6.33 7.11 -5.65
C MET A 125 5.96 5.68 -6.05
N THR A 126 5.31 4.89 -5.20
CA THR A 126 4.83 3.55 -5.57
C THR A 126 3.75 3.63 -6.64
N LEU A 127 2.80 4.53 -6.48
CA LEU A 127 1.73 4.73 -7.46
C LEU A 127 2.29 5.22 -8.80
N LEU A 128 3.14 6.25 -8.77
CA LEU A 128 3.79 6.78 -9.96
C LEU A 128 4.66 5.72 -10.66
N SER A 129 5.43 4.93 -9.90
CA SER A 129 6.20 3.82 -10.47
C SER A 129 5.31 2.80 -11.16
N SER A 130 4.11 2.53 -10.63
CA SER A 130 3.13 1.62 -11.26
C SER A 130 2.59 2.18 -12.57
N VAL A 131 2.32 3.49 -12.63
CA VAL A 131 1.93 4.19 -13.87
C VAL A 131 3.01 4.00 -14.94
N PHE A 132 4.27 4.26 -14.60
CA PHE A 132 5.39 4.07 -15.53
C PHE A 132 5.62 2.61 -15.93
N GLU A 133 5.35 1.63 -15.05
CA GLU A 133 5.44 0.21 -15.43
C GLU A 133 4.39 -0.18 -16.46
N ILE A 134 3.14 0.27 -16.31
CA ILE A 134 2.07 -0.01 -17.27
C ILE A 134 2.33 0.75 -18.58
N ALA A 135 2.72 2.02 -18.49
CA ALA A 135 3.13 2.83 -19.64
C ALA A 135 4.23 2.14 -20.47
N LYS A 136 5.21 1.55 -19.80
CA LYS A 136 6.30 0.79 -20.43
C LYS A 136 5.85 -0.55 -21.01
N ARG A 137 5.12 -1.35 -20.22
CA ARG A 137 4.84 -2.75 -20.56
C ARG A 137 3.67 -2.91 -21.51
N GLU A 138 2.62 -2.13 -21.33
CA GLU A 138 1.35 -2.31 -22.02
C GLU A 138 1.12 -1.22 -23.06
N TRP A 139 1.28 0.04 -22.68
CA TRP A 139 0.98 1.16 -23.58
C TRP A 139 2.13 1.49 -24.53
N LYS A 140 3.31 0.95 -24.27
CA LYS A 140 4.55 1.13 -25.05
C LYS A 140 4.90 2.61 -25.29
N CYS A 141 4.58 3.48 -24.33
CA CYS A 141 4.80 4.93 -24.44
C CYS A 141 6.07 5.42 -23.73
N CYS A 142 6.77 4.55 -23.02
CA CYS A 142 8.12 4.79 -22.52
C CYS A 142 8.93 3.49 -22.52
N THR A 143 10.26 3.61 -22.51
CA THR A 143 11.18 2.46 -22.50
C THR A 143 11.72 2.17 -21.10
N ILE A 144 11.76 3.19 -20.24
CA ILE A 144 12.31 3.13 -18.89
C ILE A 144 11.28 3.59 -17.85
N ASN A 145 11.50 3.19 -16.60
CA ASN A 145 10.76 3.69 -15.44
C ASN A 145 11.69 4.56 -14.59
N PRO A 146 11.73 5.90 -14.79
CA PRO A 146 12.66 6.78 -14.09
C PRO A 146 12.47 6.76 -12.57
N VAL A 147 11.28 6.39 -12.09
CA VAL A 147 10.98 6.33 -10.65
C VAL A 147 11.77 5.24 -9.93
N ARG A 148 12.19 4.18 -10.64
CA ARG A 148 13.00 3.10 -10.06
C ARG A 148 14.46 3.49 -9.84
N GLU A 149 14.95 4.46 -10.61
CA GLU A 149 16.31 4.99 -10.50
C GLU A 149 16.45 5.97 -9.33
N VAL A 150 15.33 6.45 -8.79
CA VAL A 150 15.31 7.40 -7.66
C VAL A 150 15.22 6.67 -6.34
N LYS A 151 16.20 6.91 -5.46
CA LYS A 151 16.19 6.41 -4.07
C LYS A 151 14.92 6.83 -3.36
N ARG A 152 14.20 5.86 -2.80
CA ARG A 152 12.99 6.11 -2.02
C ARG A 152 13.35 6.68 -0.63
N PRO A 153 12.52 7.60 -0.07
CA PRO A 153 12.67 8.08 1.31
C PRO A 153 12.64 6.92 2.32
N SER A 154 13.11 7.11 3.54
CA SER A 154 12.97 6.08 4.58
C SER A 154 11.49 5.88 4.97
N ASN A 155 11.10 4.65 5.31
CA ASN A 155 9.77 4.39 5.89
C ASN A 155 9.67 4.84 7.36
N GLY A 156 10.79 5.27 7.97
CA GLY A 156 10.86 5.54 9.41
C GLY A 156 10.79 4.25 10.23
N ARG A 157 10.81 4.40 11.56
CA ARG A 157 10.54 3.29 12.47
C ARG A 157 9.03 3.03 12.55
N PRO A 158 8.58 1.77 12.62
CA PRO A 158 7.21 1.45 12.98
C PRO A 158 6.83 2.09 14.32
N ARG A 159 5.55 2.44 14.49
CA ARG A 159 5.02 2.88 15.79
C ARG A 159 5.03 1.69 16.77
N ASP A 160 5.36 1.96 18.02
CA ASP A 160 5.40 1.02 19.15
C ASP A 160 4.44 1.42 20.29
N ARG A 161 3.49 2.32 19.99
CA ARG A 161 2.51 2.85 20.94
C ARG A 161 1.59 1.75 21.46
N ARG A 162 1.63 1.51 22.78
CA ARG A 162 0.77 0.58 23.52
C ARG A 162 -0.43 1.29 24.13
N VAL A 163 -1.55 0.60 24.37
CA VAL A 163 -2.73 1.17 25.04
C VAL A 163 -2.70 0.81 26.52
N SER A 164 -2.65 1.82 27.39
CA SER A 164 -2.61 1.62 28.84
C SER A 164 -3.99 1.35 29.43
N LEU A 165 -4.06 0.73 30.61
CA LEU A 165 -5.34 0.45 31.29
C LEU A 165 -6.07 1.72 31.72
N SER A 166 -5.34 2.77 32.11
CA SER A 166 -5.94 4.07 32.45
C SER A 166 -6.59 4.72 31.22
N GLU A 167 -5.97 4.63 30.05
CA GLU A 167 -6.55 5.11 28.79
C GLU A 167 -7.78 4.31 28.39
N VAL A 168 -7.75 2.98 28.55
CA VAL A 168 -8.92 2.13 28.33
C VAL A 168 -10.07 2.61 29.21
N SER A 169 -9.84 2.76 30.51
CA SER A 169 -10.86 3.23 31.46
C SER A 169 -11.39 4.61 31.09
N ALA A 170 -10.51 5.58 30.81
CA ALA A 170 -10.91 6.95 30.47
C ALA A 170 -11.77 6.99 29.21
N LEU A 171 -11.37 6.25 28.16
CA LEU A 171 -12.11 6.17 26.91
C LEU A 171 -13.48 5.50 27.10
N THR A 172 -13.54 4.35 27.77
CA THR A 172 -14.81 3.64 27.98
C THR A 172 -15.79 4.44 28.83
N THR A 173 -15.30 5.10 29.89
CA THR A 173 -16.13 5.96 30.74
C THR A 173 -16.67 7.14 29.93
N ARG A 174 -15.82 7.83 29.15
CA ARG A 174 -16.25 8.98 28.34
C ARG A 174 -17.23 8.60 27.24
N LEU A 175 -17.08 7.42 26.65
CA LEU A 175 -17.99 6.88 25.64
C LEU A 175 -19.30 6.35 26.21
N GLY A 176 -19.46 6.36 27.55
CA GLY A 176 -20.68 5.92 28.23
C GLY A 176 -20.88 4.40 28.21
N PHE A 177 -19.78 3.62 28.14
CA PHE A 177 -19.84 2.17 28.22
C PHE A 177 -20.41 1.72 29.55
N ILE A 178 -21.37 0.80 29.52
CA ILE A 178 -21.95 0.17 30.68
C ILE A 178 -21.89 -1.34 30.46
N GLU A 179 -21.32 -2.04 31.44
CA GLU A 179 -21.13 -3.48 31.41
C GLU A 179 -22.47 -4.22 31.27
N GLY A 180 -22.54 -5.19 30.35
CA GLY A 180 -23.75 -6.00 30.14
C GLY A 180 -24.93 -5.29 29.49
N VAL A 181 -24.81 -4.01 29.12
CA VAL A 181 -25.92 -3.22 28.57
C VAL A 181 -25.70 -2.90 27.09
N ALA A 182 -26.68 -3.24 26.25
CA ALA A 182 -26.63 -2.98 24.82
C ALA A 182 -26.50 -1.48 24.50
N PRO A 183 -25.66 -1.09 23.53
CA PRO A 183 -25.42 0.31 23.23
C PRO A 183 -26.64 0.95 22.57
N VAL A 184 -27.11 2.07 23.12
CA VAL A 184 -28.19 2.87 22.51
C VAL A 184 -27.63 4.00 21.64
N THR A 185 -26.44 4.51 21.96
CA THR A 185 -25.76 5.56 21.19
C THR A 185 -24.61 5.05 20.32
N LEU A 186 -24.24 5.83 19.31
CA LEU A 186 -23.06 5.56 18.48
C LEU A 186 -21.73 5.67 19.25
N GLN A 187 -21.68 6.49 20.32
CA GLN A 187 -20.51 6.56 21.20
C GLN A 187 -20.33 5.27 22.00
N GLN A 188 -21.42 4.71 22.50
CA GLN A 188 -21.38 3.41 23.18
C GLN A 188 -20.98 2.29 22.21
N GLU A 189 -21.50 2.28 20.98
CA GLU A 189 -21.03 1.35 19.94
C GLU A 189 -19.52 1.48 19.69
N LEU A 190 -18.98 2.70 19.68
CA LEU A 190 -17.54 2.92 19.56
C LEU A 190 -16.77 2.32 20.75
N ALA A 191 -17.30 2.38 21.98
CA ALA A 191 -16.66 1.73 23.13
C ALA A 191 -16.61 0.21 22.98
N TYR A 192 -17.72 -0.40 22.55
CA TYR A 192 -17.77 -1.83 22.25
C TYR A 192 -16.77 -2.20 21.14
N ALA A 193 -16.71 -1.43 20.06
CA ALA A 193 -15.75 -1.65 18.98
C ALA A 193 -14.29 -1.51 19.46
N PHE A 194 -14.01 -0.54 20.33
CA PHE A 194 -12.68 -0.35 20.93
C PHE A 194 -12.26 -1.52 21.82
N LEU A 195 -13.16 -2.00 22.69
CA LEU A 195 -12.90 -3.16 23.54
C LEU A 195 -12.72 -4.45 22.73
N LEU A 196 -13.57 -4.68 21.72
CA LEU A 196 -13.39 -5.82 20.81
C LEU A 196 -12.06 -5.76 20.07
N ALA A 197 -11.59 -4.59 19.67
CA ALA A 197 -10.29 -4.45 19.01
C ALA A 197 -9.14 -4.85 19.93
N LEU A 198 -9.22 -4.53 21.23
CA LEU A 198 -8.25 -4.91 22.26
C LEU A 198 -8.24 -6.41 22.56
N GLU A 199 -9.37 -7.10 22.37
CA GLU A 199 -9.50 -8.53 22.65
C GLU A 199 -9.19 -9.43 21.45
N THR A 200 -9.48 -8.96 20.22
CA THR A 200 -9.45 -9.80 19.01
C THR A 200 -8.32 -9.45 18.04
N ALA A 201 -7.66 -8.31 18.24
CA ALA A 201 -6.70 -7.72 17.30
C ALA A 201 -7.28 -7.46 15.89
N MET A 202 -8.60 -7.49 15.70
CA MET A 202 -9.22 -7.16 14.42
C MET A 202 -9.00 -5.70 14.03
N ARG A 203 -9.00 -5.42 12.72
CA ARG A 203 -8.97 -4.03 12.23
C ARG A 203 -10.33 -3.37 12.48
N GLN A 204 -10.36 -2.06 12.68
CA GLN A 204 -11.60 -1.30 12.91
C GLN A 204 -12.69 -1.62 11.86
N GLY A 205 -12.33 -1.59 10.57
CA GLY A 205 -13.28 -1.92 9.50
C GLY A 205 -13.73 -3.38 9.47
N GLU A 206 -12.91 -4.32 9.99
CA GLU A 206 -13.33 -5.72 10.14
C GLU A 206 -14.36 -5.84 11.28
N ILE A 207 -14.20 -5.11 12.38
CA ILE A 207 -15.13 -5.11 13.52
C ILE A 207 -16.46 -4.45 13.14
N LEU A 208 -16.42 -3.24 12.57
CA LEU A 208 -17.62 -2.48 12.22
C LEU A 208 -18.36 -3.10 11.01
N GLY A 209 -17.67 -3.90 10.20
CA GLY A 209 -18.26 -4.65 9.10
C GLY A 209 -18.82 -6.02 9.49
N LEU A 210 -18.74 -6.42 10.77
CA LEU A 210 -19.29 -7.71 11.21
C LEU A 210 -20.80 -7.77 10.98
N LYS A 211 -21.25 -8.90 10.44
CA LYS A 211 -22.67 -9.24 10.36
C LYS A 211 -23.04 -10.24 11.45
N VAL A 212 -24.30 -10.21 11.86
CA VAL A 212 -24.80 -11.06 12.96
C VAL A 212 -24.60 -12.55 12.63
N LYS A 213 -24.87 -12.99 11.40
CA LYS A 213 -24.65 -14.38 10.95
C LYS A 213 -23.19 -14.86 11.09
N ASP A 214 -22.23 -13.94 11.13
CA ASP A 214 -20.80 -14.25 11.17
C ASP A 214 -20.27 -14.35 12.62
N VAL A 215 -21.12 -14.06 13.61
CA VAL A 215 -20.79 -14.14 15.03
C VAL A 215 -21.26 -15.48 15.60
N LEU A 216 -20.32 -16.41 15.77
CA LEU A 216 -20.60 -17.76 16.23
C LEU A 216 -20.19 -17.91 17.70
N ILE A 217 -21.02 -17.34 18.58
CA ILE A 217 -20.79 -17.30 20.04
C ILE A 217 -20.56 -18.71 20.61
N LYS A 218 -21.40 -19.68 20.22
CA LYS A 218 -21.33 -21.07 20.73
C LYS A 218 -19.98 -21.73 20.43
N ASP A 219 -19.47 -21.51 19.23
CA ASP A 219 -18.18 -22.05 18.78
C ASP A 219 -17.00 -21.12 19.12
N ARG A 220 -17.28 -19.96 19.74
CA ARG A 220 -16.34 -18.92 20.14
C ARG A 220 -15.44 -18.40 19.02
N TYR A 221 -16.00 -18.09 17.85
CA TYR A 221 -15.26 -17.38 16.81
C TYR A 221 -16.16 -16.44 16.00
N VAL A 222 -15.52 -15.48 15.30
CA VAL A 222 -16.18 -14.69 14.25
C VAL A 222 -15.58 -15.02 12.89
N ARG A 223 -16.40 -15.04 11.85
CA ARG A 223 -15.97 -15.24 10.47
C ARG A 223 -15.79 -13.89 9.78
N LEU A 224 -14.63 -13.67 9.17
CA LEU A 224 -14.40 -12.51 8.32
C LEU A 224 -14.43 -12.98 6.87
N GLU A 225 -15.54 -12.72 6.16
CA GLU A 225 -15.74 -13.20 4.78
C GLU A 225 -14.75 -12.57 3.78
N MET A 226 -14.43 -11.28 3.94
CA MET A 226 -13.50 -10.60 3.05
C MET A 226 -12.73 -9.52 3.79
N THR A 227 -11.46 -9.80 4.05
CA THR A 227 -10.55 -8.85 4.70
C THR A 227 -9.78 -8.06 3.65
N LYS A 228 -9.20 -6.92 4.02
CA LYS A 228 -8.38 -6.04 3.14
C LYS A 228 -7.28 -6.77 2.33
N ASN A 229 -6.95 -8.01 2.70
CA ASN A 229 -5.92 -8.85 2.07
C ASN A 229 -6.46 -10.01 1.21
N GLY A 230 -7.77 -10.08 0.96
CA GLY A 230 -8.40 -10.99 0.00
C GLY A 230 -8.64 -12.43 0.48
N GLU A 231 -8.42 -12.72 1.76
CA GLU A 231 -8.66 -14.05 2.33
C GLU A 231 -9.65 -13.96 3.49
N SER A 232 -10.57 -14.93 3.53
CA SER A 232 -11.44 -15.14 4.67
C SER A 232 -10.65 -15.74 5.82
N ARG A 233 -10.99 -15.37 7.06
CA ARG A 233 -10.38 -15.97 8.24
C ARG A 233 -11.35 -16.03 9.41
N ASN A 234 -11.18 -17.04 10.25
CA ASN A 234 -11.89 -17.15 11.51
C ASN A 234 -11.03 -16.54 12.62
N VAL A 235 -11.60 -15.63 13.40
CA VAL A 235 -10.94 -15.01 14.54
C VAL A 235 -11.53 -15.60 15.81
N PRO A 236 -10.76 -16.36 16.62
CA PRO A 236 -11.24 -16.91 17.87
C PRO A 236 -11.53 -15.79 18.87
N LEU A 237 -12.57 -15.97 19.66
CA LEU A 237 -13.00 -15.01 20.66
C LEU A 237 -12.39 -15.35 22.02
N THR A 238 -11.82 -14.35 22.69
CA THR A 238 -11.61 -14.45 24.13
C THR A 238 -12.97 -14.54 24.83
N ARG A 239 -12.99 -15.03 26.07
CA ARG A 239 -14.23 -15.03 26.87
C ARG A 239 -14.87 -13.64 26.89
N ARG A 240 -14.03 -12.62 27.12
CA ARG A 240 -14.43 -11.21 27.14
C ARG A 240 -15.02 -10.73 25.82
N ALA A 241 -14.40 -11.08 24.68
CA ALA A 241 -14.94 -10.74 23.38
C ALA A 241 -16.29 -11.41 23.11
N GLY A 242 -16.47 -12.66 23.56
CA GLY A 242 -17.74 -13.37 23.50
C GLY A 242 -18.84 -12.65 24.28
N GLU A 243 -18.58 -12.29 25.54
CA GLU A 243 -19.53 -11.55 26.39
C GLU A 243 -19.96 -10.21 25.76
N LEU A 244 -19.01 -9.45 25.21
CA LEU A 244 -19.30 -8.19 24.51
C LEU A 244 -20.17 -8.41 23.26
N LEU A 245 -19.89 -9.47 22.49
CA LEU A 245 -20.63 -9.79 21.28
C LEU A 245 -22.02 -10.36 21.58
N GLU A 246 -22.21 -11.11 22.67
CA GLU A 246 -23.53 -11.55 23.14
C GLU A 246 -24.44 -10.35 23.39
N VAL A 247 -23.94 -9.34 24.11
CA VAL A 247 -24.70 -8.11 24.39
C VAL A 247 -25.01 -7.33 23.12
N LEU A 248 -24.04 -7.23 22.20
CA LEU A 248 -24.25 -6.54 20.93
C LEU A 248 -25.27 -7.27 20.06
N VAL A 249 -25.12 -8.59 19.87
CA VAL A 249 -25.98 -9.37 18.98
C VAL A 249 -27.38 -9.51 19.57
N GLY A 250 -27.50 -9.78 20.87
CA GLY A 250 -28.78 -10.07 21.52
C GLY A 250 -29.48 -11.24 20.84
N GLU A 251 -30.77 -11.08 20.57
CA GLU A 251 -31.60 -12.09 19.86
C GLU A 251 -31.60 -11.91 18.34
N ARG A 252 -30.78 -10.99 17.81
CA ARG A 252 -30.73 -10.73 16.37
C ARG A 252 -30.21 -11.94 15.61
N SER A 253 -30.68 -12.13 14.38
CA SER A 253 -30.20 -13.16 13.45
C SER A 253 -30.13 -12.61 12.02
N GLY A 254 -29.44 -13.34 11.13
CA GLY A 254 -29.37 -13.03 9.70
C GLY A 254 -28.23 -12.08 9.30
N ASP A 255 -28.38 -11.46 8.13
CA ASP A 255 -27.31 -10.71 7.43
C ASP A 255 -27.17 -9.23 7.87
N SER A 256 -27.84 -8.84 8.96
CA SER A 256 -27.76 -7.47 9.49
C SER A 256 -26.39 -7.19 10.12
N HIS A 257 -25.97 -5.92 10.09
CA HIS A 257 -24.71 -5.50 10.71
C HIS A 257 -24.82 -5.51 12.24
N VAL A 258 -23.75 -5.93 12.91
CA VAL A 258 -23.63 -5.87 14.37
C VAL A 258 -23.62 -4.41 14.84
N PHE A 259 -22.92 -3.54 14.11
CA PHE A 259 -22.76 -2.12 14.38
C PHE A 259 -23.55 -1.27 13.38
N ARG A 260 -24.11 -0.14 13.85
CA ARG A 260 -24.63 0.94 13.00
C ARG A 260 -23.54 1.95 12.65
N LEU A 261 -22.51 2.03 13.49
CA LEU A 261 -21.39 2.95 13.34
C LEU A 261 -20.53 2.65 12.10
N SER A 262 -20.43 3.63 11.19
CA SER A 262 -19.54 3.54 10.03
C SER A 262 -18.07 3.72 10.42
N SER A 263 -17.13 3.18 9.64
CA SER A 263 -15.69 3.35 9.89
C SER A 263 -15.24 4.82 9.86
N ALA A 264 -15.78 5.63 8.95
CA ALA A 264 -15.44 7.06 8.89
C ALA A 264 -15.93 7.82 10.12
N SER A 265 -17.16 7.53 10.57
CA SER A 265 -17.74 8.10 11.79
C SER A 265 -16.97 7.67 13.03
N ALA A 266 -16.58 6.39 13.12
CA ALA A 266 -15.79 5.85 14.23
C ALA A 266 -14.42 6.54 14.35
N ASP A 267 -13.71 6.70 13.23
CA ASP A 267 -12.41 7.37 13.17
C ASP A 267 -12.49 8.84 13.58
N ALA A 268 -13.48 9.59 13.08
CA ALA A 268 -13.71 10.97 13.47
C ALA A 268 -14.07 11.12 14.96
N MET A 269 -14.98 10.27 15.44
CA MET A 269 -15.43 10.28 16.83
C MET A 269 -14.32 9.88 17.80
N PHE A 270 -13.52 8.85 17.47
CA PHE A 270 -12.39 8.42 18.29
C PHE A 270 -11.35 9.54 18.45
N ARG A 271 -10.98 10.23 17.36
CA ARG A 271 -10.07 11.39 17.43
C ARG A 271 -10.62 12.49 18.35
N LYS A 272 -11.88 12.86 18.16
CA LYS A 272 -12.53 13.90 18.96
C LYS A 272 -12.49 13.56 20.45
N ILE A 273 -12.91 12.35 20.83
CA ILE A 273 -12.95 11.91 22.24
C ILE A 273 -11.54 11.78 22.82
N ARG A 274 -10.58 11.25 22.05
CA ARG A 274 -9.17 11.19 22.46
C ARG A 274 -8.63 12.59 22.78
N ASP A 275 -8.91 13.57 21.92
CA ASP A 275 -8.43 14.94 22.07
C ASP A 275 -9.10 15.63 23.27
N GLU A 276 -10.40 15.41 23.49
CA GLU A 276 -11.11 15.86 24.71
C GLU A 276 -10.50 15.31 26.00
N LEU A 277 -9.99 14.07 25.96
CA LEU A 277 -9.34 13.42 27.09
C LEU A 277 -7.84 13.75 27.20
N HIS A 278 -7.30 14.58 26.30
CA HIS A 278 -5.89 14.93 26.23
C HIS A 278 -4.95 13.71 26.08
N ILE A 279 -5.44 12.63 25.45
CA ILE A 279 -4.62 11.42 25.24
C ILE A 279 -3.69 11.66 24.05
N VAL A 280 -2.39 11.69 24.33
CA VAL A 280 -1.37 12.01 23.31
C VAL A 280 -1.04 10.80 22.44
N ASP A 281 -1.01 11.05 21.13
CA ASP A 281 -0.51 10.14 20.09
C ASP A 281 -1.12 8.73 20.12
N LEU A 282 -2.41 8.61 20.46
CA LEU A 282 -3.15 7.35 20.37
C LEU A 282 -3.98 7.33 19.07
N HIS A 283 -3.85 6.25 18.30
CA HIS A 283 -4.74 5.95 17.17
C HIS A 283 -5.56 4.71 17.46
N PHE A 284 -6.74 4.60 16.84
CA PHE A 284 -7.57 3.39 17.00
C PHE A 284 -6.78 2.14 16.59
N HIS A 285 -5.92 2.23 15.58
CA HIS A 285 -5.08 1.10 15.14
C HIS A 285 -4.10 0.60 16.20
N ASP A 286 -3.72 1.43 17.18
CA ASP A 286 -2.81 1.03 18.26
C ASP A 286 -3.47 -0.03 19.17
N THR A 287 -4.81 -0.14 19.18
CA THR A 287 -5.53 -1.26 19.85
C THR A 287 -5.15 -2.62 19.28
N ARG A 288 -4.92 -2.71 17.97
CA ARG A 288 -4.50 -3.95 17.33
C ARG A 288 -3.06 -4.31 17.70
N HIS A 289 -2.18 -3.32 17.84
CA HIS A 289 -0.81 -3.53 18.30
C HIS A 289 -0.81 -4.04 19.76
N GLU A 290 -1.62 -3.41 20.62
CA GLU A 290 -1.84 -3.87 22.00
C GLU A 290 -2.39 -5.30 22.05
N ALA A 291 -3.47 -5.57 21.33
CA ALA A 291 -4.10 -6.89 21.29
C ALA A 291 -3.16 -7.97 20.76
N THR A 292 -2.40 -7.68 19.68
CA THR A 292 -1.40 -8.60 19.14
C THR A 292 -0.34 -8.91 20.21
N THR A 293 0.10 -7.92 20.97
CA THR A 293 1.06 -8.14 22.06
C THR A 293 0.47 -8.99 23.19
N ARG A 294 -0.80 -8.79 23.56
CA ARG A 294 -1.50 -9.60 24.57
C ARG A 294 -1.67 -11.05 24.11
N LEU A 295 -2.04 -11.25 22.85
CA LEU A 295 -2.25 -12.57 22.26
C LEU A 295 -0.94 -13.32 22.05
N ALA A 296 0.16 -12.64 21.70
CA ALA A 296 1.48 -13.25 21.56
C ALA A 296 1.96 -13.97 22.85
N ARG A 297 1.43 -13.59 24.01
CA ARG A 297 1.71 -14.26 25.29
C ARG A 297 0.88 -15.53 25.52
N LYS A 298 -0.14 -15.77 24.70
CA LYS A 298 -1.15 -16.84 24.88
C LYS A 298 -1.14 -17.88 23.78
N VAL A 299 -0.64 -17.54 22.58
CA VAL A 299 -0.60 -18.43 21.42
C VAL A 299 0.78 -18.44 20.80
N ASP A 300 1.08 -19.44 19.97
CA ASP A 300 2.31 -19.46 19.17
C ASP A 300 2.23 -18.48 17.98
N VAL A 301 3.38 -18.27 17.32
CA VAL A 301 3.55 -17.27 16.27
C VAL A 301 2.67 -17.56 15.04
N LEU A 302 2.46 -18.84 14.69
CA LEU A 302 1.70 -19.22 13.50
C LEU A 302 0.20 -19.03 13.74
N ASP A 303 -0.27 -19.41 14.93
CA ASP A 303 -1.65 -19.15 15.33
C ASP A 303 -1.90 -17.66 15.48
N LEU A 304 -0.96 -16.89 16.04
CA LEU A 304 -1.07 -15.43 16.07
C LEU A 304 -1.16 -14.85 14.65
N ALA A 305 -0.36 -15.35 13.70
CA ALA A 305 -0.39 -14.93 12.30
C ALA A 305 -1.77 -15.17 11.67
N ARG A 306 -2.37 -16.35 11.92
CA ARG A 306 -3.73 -16.68 11.44
C ARG A 306 -4.79 -15.79 12.07
N ILE A 307 -4.77 -15.64 13.39
CA ILE A 307 -5.74 -14.81 14.15
C ILE A 307 -5.71 -13.36 13.65
N THR A 308 -4.51 -12.79 13.61
CA THR A 308 -4.32 -11.39 13.24
C THR A 308 -4.42 -11.18 11.72
N GLY A 309 -4.21 -12.20 10.88
CA GLY A 309 -4.22 -12.10 9.42
C GLY A 309 -2.95 -11.46 8.85
N HIS A 310 -1.78 -11.79 9.41
CA HIS A 310 -0.48 -11.44 8.84
C HIS A 310 -0.04 -12.51 7.84
N LYS A 311 0.24 -12.11 6.58
CA LYS A 311 0.73 -13.02 5.54
C LYS A 311 2.20 -13.41 5.73
N ASP A 312 2.99 -12.50 6.28
CA ASP A 312 4.40 -12.73 6.62
C ASP A 312 4.55 -12.78 8.15
N PRO A 313 4.80 -13.97 8.74
CA PRO A 313 5.04 -14.13 10.16
C PRO A 313 6.23 -13.31 10.69
N ARG A 314 7.19 -12.92 9.84
CA ARG A 314 8.34 -12.10 10.27
C ARG A 314 7.92 -10.76 10.88
N SER A 315 6.80 -10.21 10.41
CA SER A 315 6.22 -8.98 10.96
C SER A 315 5.76 -9.10 12.41
N LEU A 316 5.53 -10.33 12.89
CA LEU A 316 5.10 -10.62 14.26
C LEU A 316 6.24 -10.88 15.24
N MET A 317 7.47 -11.07 14.75
CA MET A 317 8.63 -11.36 15.60
C MET A 317 8.87 -10.28 16.65
N VAL A 318 8.53 -9.02 16.34
CA VAL A 318 8.64 -7.89 17.29
C VAL A 318 7.77 -8.05 18.54
N TYR A 319 6.73 -8.90 18.50
CA TYR A 319 5.86 -9.20 19.64
C TYR A 319 6.32 -10.42 20.45
N TYR A 320 7.20 -11.25 19.89
CA TYR A 320 7.80 -12.41 20.54
C TYR A 320 9.20 -12.07 21.00
N ASN A 321 9.28 -11.40 22.15
CA ASN A 321 10.54 -11.16 22.86
C ASN A 321 10.60 -12.01 24.12
N ALA A 322 10.41 -13.33 23.98
CA ALA A 322 10.57 -14.25 25.09
C ALA A 322 12.05 -14.34 25.47
N THR A 323 12.36 -14.15 26.74
CA THR A 323 13.69 -14.37 27.30
C THR A 323 14.04 -15.86 27.27
N ALA A 324 15.34 -16.20 27.31
CA ALA A 324 15.79 -17.59 27.37
C ALA A 324 15.16 -18.35 28.55
N THR A 325 14.98 -17.68 29.69
CA THR A 325 14.34 -18.22 30.88
C THR A 325 12.85 -18.55 30.65
N GLU A 326 12.10 -17.65 30.00
CA GLU A 326 10.70 -17.90 29.65
C GLU A 326 10.52 -19.00 28.61
N MET A 327 11.52 -19.19 27.72
CA MET A 327 11.52 -20.31 26.78
C MET A 327 11.84 -21.63 27.48
N ALA A 328 12.82 -21.65 28.41
CA ALA A 328 13.16 -22.83 29.19
C ALA A 328 11.98 -23.33 30.01
N ALA A 329 11.24 -22.45 30.68
CA ALA A 329 10.06 -22.79 31.47
C ALA A 329 8.89 -23.40 30.66
N ARG A 330 8.95 -23.39 29.33
CA ARG A 330 7.97 -24.05 28.44
C ARG A 330 8.43 -25.41 27.93
N LEU A 331 9.69 -25.77 28.16
CA LEU A 331 10.28 -27.05 27.74
C LEU A 331 10.14 -28.14 28.81
N ASP A 332 9.90 -27.74 30.05
CA ASP A 332 9.63 -28.62 31.21
C ASP A 332 8.13 -28.86 31.38
#